data_AF-A0A7J6QQI7-F1
#
_entry.id   AF-A0A7J6QQI7-F1
#
_cell.length_a   1.000
_cell.length_b   1.000
_cell.length_c   1.000
_cell.angle_alpha   90.00
_cell.angle_beta   90.00
_cell.angle_gamma   90.00
#
_symmetry.space_group_name_H-M   'P 1'
#
loop_
_entity.id
_entity.type
_entity.pdbx_description
1 polymer ?
#
loop_
_entity_poly.entity_id
_entity_poly.type
_entity_poly.pdbx_seq_one_letter_code
_entity_poly.pdbx_strand_id
1 'polypeptide(L)'
;MPYYDQNVDFVAEYAKTGRSNCRACHTGIPEKALRLGRMVQSPYFDGKVPSWYHAKCFWRGRSLPGSVSDIYGFSSLRFTDQEEIEAHLTGAPSGGRSSSSSSSSSSAAAGLRVEFAKSNRSECRGCYKHIDRGEVRLGIDGMKEITPGFNIEATDWHHVQCFLKRGDYSAMRLFSADQLRGIDGLDAGDREALQAAIDGRNGVPKTSRGAKRQGTPKAKAKKKSRSSVAATPGREPDEFAPSGVSKARVREQSDRLFTVMTLLECLTRSDLLEELQANGYWMKKGGEDDLRQIVADCVLFGIPDRCPTCGSGRFRLHGETYECSGWVSGYTKCTETSRTPGRSLWRFTDDA
;
A
#
# COMPACT_ATOMS: atom_id res chain seq x y z
N MET A 1 6.33 7.34 -20.22
CA MET A 1 6.25 6.73 -18.88
C MET A 1 6.46 7.85 -17.88
N PRO A 2 5.55 8.12 -16.92
CA PRO A 2 5.94 8.98 -15.83
C PRO A 2 7.12 8.31 -15.14
N TYR A 3 8.25 9.02 -15.06
CA TYR A 3 9.31 8.66 -14.13
C TYR A 3 8.67 8.83 -12.76
N TYR A 4 8.21 7.74 -12.16
CA TYR A 4 7.93 7.75 -10.73
C TYR A 4 9.22 8.19 -10.06
N ASP A 5 9.12 9.14 -9.12
CA ASP A 5 10.26 9.52 -8.32
C ASP A 5 10.89 8.24 -7.74
N GLN A 6 12.22 8.12 -7.81
CA GLN A 6 12.92 6.87 -7.47
C GLN A 6 12.69 6.46 -6.00
N ASN A 7 12.16 7.39 -5.19
CA ASN A 7 11.92 7.26 -3.77
C ASN A 7 10.49 6.83 -3.37
N VAL A 8 9.59 6.51 -4.30
CA VAL A 8 8.26 6.00 -3.93
C VAL A 8 8.23 4.46 -3.87
N ASP A 9 7.62 3.92 -2.82
CA ASP A 9 7.50 2.47 -2.59
C ASP A 9 6.13 1.93 -3.01
N PHE A 10 5.10 2.78 -2.98
CA PHE A 10 3.75 2.43 -3.39
C PHE A 10 3.16 3.48 -4.33
N VAL A 11 2.26 3.01 -5.20
CA VAL A 11 1.54 3.86 -6.15
C VAL A 11 0.08 3.42 -6.21
N ALA A 12 -0.84 4.36 -6.38
CA ALA A 12 -2.23 4.09 -6.69
C ALA A 12 -2.67 4.94 -7.89
N GLU A 13 -3.39 4.31 -8.81
CA GLU A 13 -3.99 4.99 -9.97
C GLU A 13 -5.20 4.20 -10.50
N TYR A 14 -5.99 4.84 -11.37
CA TYR A 14 -6.91 4.13 -12.23
C TYR A 14 -6.15 3.50 -13.40
N ALA A 15 -6.49 2.25 -13.74
CA ALA A 15 -5.81 1.51 -14.78
C ALA A 15 -6.00 2.17 -16.16
N LYS A 16 -4.93 2.79 -16.69
CA LYS A 16 -4.95 3.46 -18.01
C LYS A 16 -5.32 2.55 -19.19
N THR A 17 -5.14 1.22 -19.04
CA THR A 17 -5.53 0.20 -20.03
C THR A 17 -5.83 -1.11 -19.29
N GLY A 18 -6.64 -1.98 -19.88
CA GLY A 18 -6.95 -3.32 -19.35
C GLY A 18 -5.85 -4.38 -19.50
N ARG A 19 -4.60 -3.99 -19.81
CA ARG A 19 -3.51 -4.93 -20.17
C ARG A 19 -2.68 -5.43 -18.98
N SER A 20 -2.82 -4.83 -17.81
CA SER A 20 -2.06 -5.23 -16.62
C SER A 20 -2.69 -6.43 -15.93
N ASN A 21 -1.88 -7.38 -15.47
CA ASN A 21 -2.33 -8.50 -14.65
C ASN A 21 -2.01 -8.25 -13.18
N CYS A 22 -2.92 -8.63 -12.29
CA CYS A 22 -2.68 -8.56 -10.85
C CYS A 22 -1.62 -9.58 -10.42
N ARG A 23 -0.62 -9.15 -9.67
CA ARG A 23 0.49 -10.01 -9.22
C ARG A 23 0.11 -11.01 -8.13
N ALA A 24 -1.06 -10.87 -7.50
CA ALA A 24 -1.54 -11.79 -6.47
C ALA A 24 -2.44 -12.91 -7.03
N CYS A 25 -3.42 -12.58 -7.88
CA CYS A 25 -4.38 -13.55 -8.42
C CYS A 25 -4.14 -13.90 -9.89
N HIS A 26 -3.19 -13.24 -10.56
CA HIS A 26 -2.81 -13.45 -11.96
C HIS A 26 -3.92 -13.21 -13.00
N THR A 27 -5.01 -12.54 -12.62
CA THR A 27 -6.08 -12.14 -13.54
C THR A 27 -5.91 -10.70 -14.01
N GLY A 28 -6.52 -10.37 -15.15
CA GLY A 28 -6.49 -9.02 -15.73
C GLY A 28 -7.11 -7.97 -14.80
N ILE A 29 -6.52 -6.78 -14.82
CA ILE A 29 -7.07 -5.59 -14.16
C ILE A 29 -7.76 -4.76 -15.26
N PRO A 30 -9.10 -4.60 -15.20
CA PRO A 30 -9.85 -3.84 -16.20
C PRO A 30 -9.37 -2.39 -16.31
N GLU A 31 -9.55 -1.81 -17.49
CA GLU A 31 -9.35 -0.37 -17.68
C GLU A 31 -10.25 0.44 -16.74
N LYS A 32 -9.78 1.62 -16.32
CA LYS A 32 -10.41 2.52 -15.35
C LYS A 32 -10.60 1.93 -13.94
N ALA A 33 -10.26 0.67 -13.69
CA ALA A 33 -10.34 0.08 -12.35
C ALA A 33 -9.23 0.63 -11.44
N LEU A 34 -9.54 0.87 -10.17
CA LEU A 34 -8.54 1.21 -9.15
C LEU A 34 -7.53 0.07 -9.00
N ARG A 35 -6.24 0.41 -9.16
CA ARG A 35 -5.13 -0.51 -8.93
C ARG A 35 -4.08 0.12 -8.04
N LEU A 36 -3.48 -0.71 -7.19
CA LEU A 36 -2.34 -0.33 -6.38
C LEU A 36 -1.11 -1.09 -6.84
N GLY A 37 0.05 -0.45 -6.78
CA GLY A 37 1.34 -0.97 -7.20
C GLY A 37 2.34 -0.97 -6.07
N ARG A 38 3.15 -2.03 -6.00
CA ARG A 38 4.41 -2.02 -5.25
C ARG A 38 5.54 -1.69 -6.20
N MET A 39 6.34 -0.70 -5.87
CA MET A 39 7.48 -0.32 -6.69
C MET A 39 8.63 -1.29 -6.47
N VAL A 40 9.07 -1.96 -7.54
CA VAL A 40 10.15 -2.96 -7.51
C VAL A 40 11.24 -2.54 -8.48
N GLN A 41 12.51 -2.79 -8.14
CA GLN A 41 13.61 -2.53 -9.05
C GLN A 41 13.48 -3.38 -10.32
N SER A 42 13.56 -2.74 -11.49
CA SER A 42 13.57 -3.44 -12.76
C SER A 42 14.91 -4.18 -12.95
N PRO A 43 14.90 -5.46 -13.37
CA PRO A 43 16.13 -6.16 -13.73
C PRO A 43 16.67 -5.75 -15.12
N TYR A 44 15.90 -4.97 -15.89
CA TYR A 44 16.23 -4.66 -17.29
C TYR A 44 16.78 -3.24 -17.49
N PHE A 45 16.54 -2.34 -16.55
CA PHE A 45 17.02 -0.96 -16.62
C PHE A 45 17.12 -0.39 -15.21
N ASP A 46 17.89 0.69 -15.06
CA ASP A 46 18.05 1.37 -13.79
C ASP A 46 16.82 2.23 -13.46
N GLY A 47 15.86 1.61 -12.76
CA GLY A 47 14.66 2.27 -12.29
C GLY A 47 13.64 1.31 -11.69
N LYS A 48 12.72 1.85 -10.90
CA LYS A 48 11.62 1.09 -10.32
C LYS A 48 10.44 1.01 -11.29
N VAL A 49 9.76 -0.14 -11.29
CA VAL A 49 8.51 -0.38 -12.01
C VAL A 49 7.42 -0.87 -11.05
N PRO A 50 6.16 -0.49 -11.29
CA PRO A 50 5.06 -0.96 -10.45
C PRO A 50 4.71 -2.41 -10.75
N SER A 51 4.73 -3.26 -9.72
CA SER A 51 4.01 -4.53 -9.71
C SER A 51 2.55 -4.27 -9.33
N TRP A 52 1.64 -4.36 -10.29
CA TRP A 52 0.22 -4.01 -10.13
C TRP A 52 -0.61 -5.08 -9.42
N TYR A 53 -1.61 -4.63 -8.65
CA TYR A 53 -2.59 -5.45 -7.95
C TYR A 53 -3.99 -4.83 -8.09
N HIS A 54 -5.05 -5.66 -8.11
CA HIS A 54 -6.40 -5.14 -7.82
C HIS A 54 -6.40 -4.52 -6.42
N ALA A 55 -7.22 -3.48 -6.21
CA ALA A 55 -7.34 -2.82 -4.91
C ALA A 55 -7.52 -3.80 -3.74
N LYS A 56 -8.47 -4.74 -3.87
CA LYS A 56 -8.72 -5.79 -2.86
C LYS A 56 -7.57 -6.79 -2.68
N CYS A 57 -6.80 -7.05 -3.73
CA CYS A 57 -5.69 -8.01 -3.70
C CYS A 57 -4.44 -7.44 -3.04
N PHE A 58 -4.23 -6.13 -3.15
CA PHE A 58 -3.05 -5.44 -2.65
C PHE A 58 -2.84 -5.67 -1.13
N TRP A 59 -3.93 -5.51 -0.37
CA TRP A 59 -3.96 -5.61 1.09
C TRP A 59 -3.69 -7.01 1.66
N ARG A 60 -3.71 -8.06 0.82
CA ARG A 60 -3.39 -9.42 1.24
C ARG A 60 -1.88 -9.69 1.34
N GLY A 61 -1.06 -8.79 0.79
CA GLY A 61 0.39 -8.94 0.80
C GLY A 61 1.03 -8.55 2.14
N ARG A 62 2.36 -8.50 2.15
CA ARG A 62 3.15 -8.32 3.39
C ARG A 62 3.78 -6.94 3.48
N SER A 63 4.29 -6.42 2.37
CA SER A 63 4.67 -5.02 2.24
C SER A 63 3.41 -4.17 2.00
N LEU A 64 3.03 -3.40 3.01
CA LEU A 64 1.91 -2.45 2.97
C LEU A 64 2.43 -1.05 3.33
N PRO A 65 1.81 0.02 2.80
CA PRO A 65 2.12 1.38 3.19
C PRO A 65 1.84 1.59 4.69
N GLY A 66 2.65 2.40 5.36
CA GLY A 66 2.43 2.77 6.76
C GLY A 66 1.40 3.90 6.90
N SER A 67 1.31 4.75 5.88
CA SER A 67 0.37 5.87 5.79
C SER A 67 -0.05 6.12 4.33
N VAL A 68 -1.09 6.93 4.14
CA VAL A 68 -1.52 7.35 2.79
C VAL A 68 -0.46 8.17 2.06
N SER A 69 0.41 8.88 2.81
CA SER A 69 1.51 9.67 2.26
C SER A 69 2.58 8.80 1.58
N ASP A 70 2.65 7.51 1.91
CA ASP A 70 3.57 6.55 1.28
C ASP A 70 3.08 6.10 -0.10
N ILE A 71 1.84 6.47 -0.48
CA ILE A 71 1.18 6.05 -1.72
C ILE A 71 1.19 7.20 -2.71
N TYR A 72 2.09 7.12 -3.69
CA TYR A 72 2.10 8.06 -4.81
C TYR A 72 0.79 8.02 -5.58
N GLY A 73 0.22 9.18 -5.90
CA GLY A 73 -1.04 9.31 -6.64
C GLY A 73 -2.30 9.22 -5.78
N PHE A 74 -2.19 9.01 -4.45
CA PHE A 74 -3.33 8.92 -3.55
C PHE A 74 -4.26 10.13 -3.62
N SER A 75 -3.72 11.36 -3.60
CA SER A 75 -4.51 12.59 -3.63
C SER A 75 -5.29 12.80 -4.94
N SER A 76 -4.89 12.11 -6.01
CA SER A 76 -5.52 12.18 -7.34
C SER A 76 -6.66 11.17 -7.51
N LEU A 77 -6.92 10.31 -6.52
CA LEU A 77 -8.03 9.36 -6.54
C LEU A 77 -9.36 10.05 -6.20
N ARG A 78 -10.48 9.41 -6.53
CA ARG A 78 -11.81 9.82 -6.05
C ARG A 78 -11.83 9.81 -4.53
N PHE A 79 -12.54 10.75 -3.94
CA PHE A 79 -12.66 10.85 -2.49
C PHE A 79 -13.14 9.54 -1.84
N THR A 80 -14.08 8.83 -2.47
CA THR A 80 -14.56 7.52 -1.99
C THR A 80 -13.47 6.45 -1.96
N ASP A 81 -12.59 6.44 -2.96
CA ASP A 81 -11.49 5.49 -3.05
C ASP A 81 -10.35 5.84 -2.08
N GLN A 82 -10.15 7.14 -1.82
CA GLN A 82 -9.27 7.63 -0.75
C GLN A 82 -9.77 7.13 0.62
N GLU A 83 -11.06 7.26 0.91
CA GLU A 83 -11.69 6.75 2.14
C GLU A 83 -11.52 5.22 2.27
N GLU A 84 -11.65 4.46 1.19
CA GLU A 84 -11.44 3.00 1.20
C GLU A 84 -9.99 2.63 1.55
N ILE A 85 -9.01 3.33 0.97
CA ILE A 85 -7.58 3.12 1.25
C ILE A 85 -7.24 3.53 2.70
N GLU A 86 -7.76 4.66 3.19
CA GLU A 86 -7.59 5.10 4.58
C GLU A 86 -8.16 4.08 5.58
N ALA A 87 -9.33 3.51 5.28
CA ALA A 87 -9.96 2.49 6.12
C ALA A 87 -9.09 1.22 6.21
N HIS A 88 -8.49 0.79 5.10
CA HIS A 88 -7.56 -0.34 5.08
C HIS A 88 -6.30 -0.12 5.93
N LEU A 89 -5.80 1.12 6.01
CA LEU A 89 -4.61 1.46 6.80
C LEU A 89 -4.91 1.63 8.29
N THR A 90 -6.07 2.16 8.63
CA THR A 90 -6.48 2.40 10.03
C THR A 90 -7.09 1.16 10.69
N GLY A 91 -7.33 0.09 9.92
CA GLY A 91 -8.04 -1.10 10.39
C GLY A 91 -9.52 -0.81 10.70
N ALA A 92 -10.04 0.34 10.26
CA ALA A 92 -11.44 0.66 10.38
C ALA A 92 -12.24 -0.30 9.48
N PRO A 93 -13.30 -0.95 10.00
CA PRO A 93 -14.09 -1.86 9.20
C PRO A 93 -14.74 -1.08 8.07
N SER A 94 -14.30 -1.30 6.83
CA SER A 94 -15.04 -0.84 5.66
C SER A 94 -16.40 -1.53 5.69
N GLY A 95 -17.47 -0.74 5.55
CA GLY A 95 -18.86 -1.16 5.65
C GLY A 95 -19.20 -2.25 4.62
N GLY A 96 -18.95 -3.49 4.99
CA GLY A 96 -19.28 -4.69 4.25
C GLY A 96 -19.63 -5.77 5.25
N ARG A 97 -20.92 -6.03 5.40
CA ARG A 97 -21.48 -7.07 6.27
C ARG A 97 -20.73 -8.39 6.05
N SER A 98 -19.97 -8.82 7.04
CA SER A 98 -19.71 -10.23 7.33
C SER A 98 -19.43 -10.39 8.81
N SER A 99 -20.06 -11.42 9.35
CA SER A 99 -20.28 -11.77 10.74
C SER A 99 -19.10 -11.57 11.70
N SER A 100 -19.47 -11.02 12.86
CA SER A 100 -18.73 -10.96 14.11
C SER A 100 -18.02 -12.26 14.51
N SER A 101 -16.73 -12.17 14.80
CA SER A 101 -16.12 -12.94 15.88
C SER A 101 -15.11 -12.08 16.61
N SER A 102 -15.40 -11.89 17.90
CA SER A 102 -14.67 -11.13 18.91
C SER A 102 -13.15 -11.29 18.83
N SER A 103 -12.46 -10.18 18.65
CA SER A 103 -11.01 -10.03 18.69
C SER A 103 -10.48 -10.14 20.12
N SER A 104 -9.86 -11.27 20.45
CA SER A 104 -8.83 -11.31 21.48
C SER A 104 -7.47 -11.06 20.82
N SER A 105 -6.89 -9.91 21.16
CA SER A 105 -5.55 -9.48 20.76
C SER A 105 -4.48 -10.49 21.16
N SER A 106 -3.87 -11.15 20.17
CA SER A 106 -2.55 -11.77 20.31
C SER A 106 -1.73 -11.44 19.08
N SER A 107 -0.60 -10.77 19.30
CA SER A 107 0.40 -10.41 18.30
C SER A 107 0.71 -11.61 17.39
N ALA A 108 0.30 -11.53 16.12
CA ALA A 108 0.71 -12.47 15.09
C ALA A 108 2.25 -12.50 15.05
N ALA A 109 2.84 -13.69 15.05
CA ALA A 109 4.29 -13.82 14.92
C ALA A 109 4.68 -13.34 13.52
N ALA A 110 5.26 -12.13 13.44
CA ALA A 110 5.64 -11.51 12.18
C ALA A 110 6.50 -12.48 11.35
N GLY A 111 6.05 -12.80 10.14
CA GLY A 111 6.76 -13.67 9.20
C GLY A 111 6.38 -15.15 9.24
N LEU A 112 5.42 -15.59 10.06
CA LEU A 112 4.98 -16.99 10.08
C LEU A 112 3.61 -17.23 9.42
N ARG A 113 3.52 -18.34 8.69
CA ARG A 113 2.27 -18.75 8.03
C ARG A 113 2.05 -20.25 7.99
N VAL A 114 0.78 -20.62 7.76
CA VAL A 114 0.34 -21.99 7.53
C VAL A 114 -0.59 -22.06 6.32
N GLU A 115 -0.46 -23.13 5.53
CA GLU A 115 -1.44 -23.49 4.48
C GLU A 115 -1.31 -24.98 4.12
N PHE A 116 -2.31 -25.51 3.44
CA PHE A 116 -2.15 -26.76 2.68
C PHE A 116 -1.25 -26.54 1.47
N ALA A 117 -0.38 -27.50 1.19
CA ALA A 117 0.45 -27.50 0.00
C ALA A 117 -0.40 -27.56 -1.27
N LYS A 118 -0.39 -26.47 -2.04
CA LYS A 118 -1.14 -26.35 -3.30
C LYS A 118 -0.68 -27.33 -4.39
N SER A 119 0.58 -27.76 -4.32
CA SER A 119 1.20 -28.76 -5.17
C SER A 119 2.41 -29.38 -4.48
N ASN A 120 2.92 -30.48 -5.02
CA ASN A 120 4.10 -31.20 -4.52
C ASN A 120 5.45 -30.59 -4.95
N ARG A 121 5.45 -29.38 -5.52
CA ARG A 121 6.68 -28.72 -6.01
C ARG A 121 7.51 -28.06 -4.91
N SER A 122 6.95 -27.89 -3.71
CA SER A 122 7.65 -27.27 -2.59
C SER A 122 8.56 -28.27 -1.92
N GLU A 123 9.78 -27.84 -1.60
CA GLU A 123 10.73 -28.61 -0.82
C GLU A 123 10.79 -28.09 0.62
N CYS A 124 10.73 -29.00 1.60
CA CYS A 124 10.88 -28.70 3.00
C CYS A 124 12.32 -28.25 3.29
N ARG A 125 12.53 -27.02 3.76
CA ARG A 125 13.86 -26.49 4.08
C ARG A 125 14.53 -27.13 5.29
N GLY A 126 13.80 -27.95 6.04
CA GLY A 126 14.32 -28.71 7.18
C GLY A 126 14.95 -30.04 6.79
N CYS A 127 14.33 -30.78 5.88
CA CYS A 127 14.76 -32.14 5.50
C CYS A 127 15.02 -32.32 4.00
N TYR A 128 14.86 -31.27 3.20
CA TYR A 128 15.06 -31.23 1.75
C TYR A 128 14.25 -32.26 0.95
N LYS A 129 13.12 -32.71 1.51
CA LYS A 129 12.15 -33.60 0.82
C LYS A 129 10.98 -32.76 0.31
N HIS A 130 10.35 -33.21 -0.77
CA HIS A 130 9.11 -32.61 -1.25
C HIS A 130 8.00 -32.74 -0.20
N ILE A 131 7.16 -31.70 -0.13
CA ILE A 131 5.95 -31.65 0.70
C ILE A 131 4.78 -31.98 -0.21
N ASP A 132 4.00 -32.99 0.15
CA ASP A 132 2.96 -33.53 -0.73
C ASP A 132 1.77 -32.57 -0.88
N ARG A 133 1.11 -32.60 -2.05
CA ARG A 133 -0.09 -31.78 -2.29
C ARG A 133 -1.17 -32.15 -1.27
N GLY A 134 -1.75 -31.14 -0.63
CA GLY A 134 -2.76 -31.32 0.42
C GLY A 134 -2.18 -31.59 1.81
N GLU A 135 -0.86 -31.64 1.98
CA GLU A 135 -0.24 -31.72 3.30
C GLU A 135 -0.17 -30.31 3.95
N VAL A 136 -0.43 -30.22 5.26
CA VAL A 136 -0.24 -28.98 6.03
C VAL A 136 1.26 -28.66 6.13
N ARG A 137 1.62 -27.43 5.78
CA ARG A 137 3.01 -26.94 5.86
C ARG A 137 3.11 -25.58 6.52
N LEU A 138 4.23 -25.36 7.19
CA LEU A 138 4.57 -24.09 7.83
C LEU A 138 5.56 -23.32 6.96
N GLY A 139 5.39 -22.00 6.91
CA GLY A 139 6.20 -21.11 6.09
C GLY A 139 6.82 -20.00 6.92
N ILE A 140 8.10 -19.74 6.67
CA ILE A 140 8.80 -18.53 7.14
C ILE A 140 8.90 -17.58 5.96
N ASP A 141 8.25 -16.43 6.07
CA ASP A 141 8.30 -15.37 5.07
C ASP A 141 9.54 -14.51 5.30
N GLY A 142 10.32 -14.29 4.24
CA GLY A 142 11.50 -13.43 4.28
C GLY A 142 11.86 -12.85 2.92
N MET A 143 12.69 -11.82 2.94
CA MET A 143 13.36 -11.33 1.74
C MET A 143 14.55 -12.23 1.44
N LYS A 144 14.58 -12.77 0.23
CA LYS A 144 15.70 -13.53 -0.29
C LYS A 144 16.37 -12.74 -1.38
N GLU A 145 17.64 -12.44 -1.15
CA GLU A 145 18.53 -11.94 -2.18
C GLU A 145 18.87 -13.11 -3.11
N ILE A 146 18.37 -13.09 -4.34
CA ILE A 146 18.76 -14.07 -5.36
C ILE A 146 20.04 -13.61 -6.07
N THR A 147 20.20 -12.30 -6.20
CA THR A 147 21.32 -11.64 -6.88
C THR A 147 21.55 -10.32 -6.16
N PRO A 148 22.78 -9.77 -6.10
CA PRO A 148 23.04 -8.51 -5.41
C PRO A 148 22.03 -7.41 -5.76
N GLY A 149 21.27 -6.93 -4.78
CA GLY A 149 20.24 -5.90 -4.98
C GLY A 149 18.89 -6.39 -5.53
N PHE A 150 18.73 -7.68 -5.83
CA PHE A 150 17.48 -8.31 -6.26
C PHE A 150 16.89 -9.18 -5.15
N ASN A 151 16.08 -8.53 -4.32
CA ASN A 151 15.34 -9.18 -3.24
C ASN A 151 13.97 -9.62 -3.73
N ILE A 152 13.66 -10.91 -3.58
CA ILE A 152 12.29 -11.40 -3.71
C ILE A 152 11.73 -11.76 -2.35
N GLU A 153 10.46 -11.45 -2.13
CA GLU A 153 9.76 -12.08 -1.02
C GLU A 153 9.51 -13.55 -1.35
N ALA A 154 10.10 -14.44 -0.56
CA ALA A 154 9.92 -15.87 -0.70
C ALA A 154 9.50 -16.47 0.65
N THR A 155 8.69 -17.53 0.58
CA THR A 155 8.34 -18.32 1.75
C THR A 155 9.21 -19.58 1.77
N ASP A 156 9.93 -19.78 2.87
CA ASP A 156 10.59 -21.04 3.14
C ASP A 156 9.63 -22.01 3.80
N TRP A 157 9.27 -23.04 3.05
CA TRP A 157 8.32 -24.07 3.48
C TRP A 157 9.00 -25.18 4.26
N HIS A 158 8.28 -25.73 5.23
CA HIS A 158 8.70 -26.86 6.04
C HIS A 158 7.50 -27.77 6.32
N HIS A 159 7.75 -29.08 6.45
CA HIS A 159 6.81 -29.96 7.15
C HIS A 159 6.60 -29.45 8.57
N VAL A 160 5.39 -29.59 9.12
CA VAL A 160 5.07 -29.18 10.50
C VAL A 160 6.10 -29.74 11.49
N GLN A 161 6.40 -31.03 11.40
CA GLN A 161 7.36 -31.69 12.29
C GLN A 161 8.80 -31.20 12.09
N CYS A 162 9.21 -30.93 10.84
CA CYS A 162 10.56 -30.41 10.54
C CYS A 162 10.74 -28.98 11.07
N PHE A 163 9.70 -28.16 10.98
CA PHE A 163 9.67 -26.81 11.54
C PHE A 163 9.76 -26.83 13.07
N LEU A 164 9.05 -27.77 13.71
CA LEU A 164 9.01 -27.89 15.17
C LEU A 164 10.31 -28.46 15.77
N LYS A 165 11.04 -29.29 15.04
CA LYS A 165 12.30 -29.91 15.49
C LYS A 165 13.54 -28.99 15.42
N ARG A 166 13.51 -27.93 14.61
CA ARG A 166 14.66 -27.02 14.46
C ARG A 166 14.76 -26.01 15.61
N GLY A 167 15.88 -26.02 16.32
CA GLY A 167 16.22 -25.08 17.41
C GLY A 167 16.78 -23.73 16.94
N ASP A 168 17.25 -23.65 15.70
CA ASP A 168 18.00 -22.48 15.20
C ASP A 168 17.11 -21.31 14.73
N TYR A 169 15.79 -21.49 14.67
CA TYR A 169 14.83 -20.41 14.37
C TYR A 169 14.47 -19.59 15.63
N SER A 170 15.52 -19.24 16.38
CA SER A 170 15.64 -18.74 17.75
C SER A 170 14.72 -17.57 18.18
N ALA A 171 13.98 -16.91 17.27
CA ALA A 171 13.14 -15.75 17.61
C ALA A 171 11.62 -16.00 17.58
N MET A 172 11.14 -17.15 17.12
CA MET A 172 9.79 -17.22 16.53
C MET A 172 8.60 -17.35 17.48
N ARG A 173 8.78 -17.39 18.81
CA ARG A 173 7.71 -17.22 19.84
C ARG A 173 6.34 -17.82 19.44
N LEU A 174 6.34 -19.02 18.85
CA LEU A 174 5.12 -19.68 18.38
C LEU A 174 4.52 -20.44 19.55
N PHE A 175 3.59 -19.78 20.23
CA PHE A 175 2.88 -20.29 21.40
C PHE A 175 1.53 -20.90 21.04
N SER A 176 0.90 -20.46 19.95
CA SER A 176 -0.35 -21.02 19.44
C SER A 176 -0.43 -20.98 17.92
N ALA A 177 -1.26 -21.87 17.36
CA ALA A 177 -1.57 -21.92 15.94
C ALA A 177 -2.27 -20.63 15.46
N ASP A 178 -3.00 -19.95 16.34
CA ASP A 178 -3.69 -18.69 16.05
C ASP A 178 -2.74 -17.53 15.74
N GLN A 179 -1.45 -17.65 16.08
CA GLN A 179 -0.43 -16.67 15.69
C GLN A 179 0.03 -16.80 14.23
N LEU A 180 -0.37 -17.87 13.54
CA LEU A 180 0.03 -18.16 12.17
C LEU A 180 -0.92 -17.50 11.17
N ARG A 181 -0.36 -16.73 10.23
CA ARG A 181 -1.14 -16.22 9.10
C ARG A 181 -1.69 -17.38 8.26
N GLY A 182 -2.99 -17.37 7.98
CA GLY A 182 -3.64 -18.38 7.13
C GLY A 182 -4.24 -19.57 7.89
N ILE A 183 -4.26 -19.51 9.23
CA ILE A 183 -4.86 -20.55 10.07
C ILE A 183 -6.35 -20.76 9.76
N ASP A 184 -7.07 -19.72 9.37
CA ASP A 184 -8.50 -19.79 8.97
C ASP A 184 -8.74 -20.67 7.74
N GLY A 185 -7.68 -20.98 6.97
CA GLY A 185 -7.75 -21.87 5.82
C GLY A 185 -7.68 -23.36 6.15
N LEU A 186 -7.45 -23.72 7.43
CA LEU A 186 -7.44 -25.10 7.91
C LEU A 186 -8.81 -25.45 8.53
N ASP A 187 -9.22 -26.70 8.34
CA ASP A 187 -10.41 -27.20 9.02
C ASP A 187 -10.19 -27.32 10.55
N ALA A 188 -11.26 -27.58 11.29
CA ALA A 188 -11.18 -27.67 12.75
C ALA A 188 -10.25 -28.80 13.23
N GLY A 189 -10.22 -29.93 12.53
CA GLY A 189 -9.39 -31.08 12.91
C GLY A 189 -7.91 -30.78 12.72
N ASP A 190 -7.54 -30.18 11.58
CA ASP A 190 -6.15 -29.82 11.29
C ASP A 190 -5.64 -28.69 12.17
N ARG A 191 -6.50 -27.73 12.53
CA ARG A 191 -6.16 -26.69 13.52
C ARG A 191 -5.86 -27.29 14.89
N GLU A 192 -6.68 -28.24 15.35
CA GLU A 192 -6.43 -28.94 16.62
C GLU A 192 -5.14 -29.78 16.58
N ALA A 193 -4.90 -30.50 15.48
CA ALA A 193 -3.68 -31.29 15.30
C ALA A 193 -2.42 -30.42 15.30
N LEU A 194 -2.49 -29.25 14.65
CA LEU A 194 -1.39 -28.28 14.61
C LEU A 194 -1.13 -27.67 15.98
N GLN A 195 -2.19 -27.28 16.71
CA GLN A 195 -2.07 -26.76 18.07
C GLN A 195 -1.45 -27.81 19.01
N ALA A 196 -1.91 -29.06 18.93
CA ALA A 196 -1.34 -30.16 19.72
C ALA A 196 0.15 -30.40 19.41
N ALA A 197 0.57 -30.24 18.17
CA ALA A 197 1.98 -30.34 17.78
C ALA A 197 2.83 -29.18 18.34
N ILE A 198 2.29 -27.96 18.38
CA ILE A 198 2.93 -26.77 18.98
C ILE A 198 3.05 -26.94 20.50
N ASP A 199 1.98 -27.38 21.17
CA ASP A 199 1.96 -27.61 22.62
C ASP A 199 2.97 -28.71 23.04
N GLY A 200 3.05 -29.78 22.24
CA GLY A 200 4.02 -30.86 22.43
C GLY A 200 5.48 -30.40 22.32
N ARG A 201 5.78 -29.39 21.49
CA ARG A 201 7.12 -28.76 21.40
C ARG A 201 7.40 -27.86 22.61
N ASN A 202 6.42 -27.06 23.02
CA ASN A 202 6.57 -26.07 24.10
C ASN A 202 6.57 -26.70 25.50
N GLY A 203 6.43 -28.04 25.60
CA GLY A 203 6.48 -28.78 26.86
C GLY A 203 5.26 -28.53 27.74
N VAL A 204 4.13 -28.10 27.18
CA VAL A 204 2.89 -27.91 27.92
C VAL A 204 2.34 -29.30 28.28
N PRO A 205 2.21 -29.68 29.57
CA PRO A 205 1.67 -30.97 29.94
C PRO A 205 0.21 -31.07 29.47
N LYS A 206 -0.14 -32.19 28.83
CA LYS A 206 -1.55 -32.54 28.58
C LYS A 206 -2.29 -32.46 29.91
N THR A 207 -3.24 -31.54 30.04
CA THR A 207 -4.10 -31.48 31.23
C THR A 207 -5.00 -32.71 31.23
N SER A 208 -4.54 -33.76 31.90
CA SER A 208 -5.45 -34.79 32.37
C SER A 208 -6.35 -34.17 33.44
N ARG A 209 -7.63 -34.40 33.26
CA ARG A 209 -8.72 -33.99 34.14
C ARG A 209 -8.48 -34.59 35.54
N GLY A 210 -8.36 -33.75 36.57
CA GLY A 210 -8.74 -34.10 37.95
C GLY A 210 -7.71 -33.87 39.08
N ALA A 211 -8.26 -33.43 40.22
CA ALA A 211 -7.76 -33.51 41.60
C ALA A 211 -6.87 -32.37 42.18
N LYS A 212 -7.56 -31.36 42.72
CA LYS A 212 -7.46 -30.81 44.10
C LYS A 212 -6.13 -30.99 44.86
N ARG A 213 -5.47 -29.88 45.25
CA ARG A 213 -5.14 -29.57 46.67
C ARG A 213 -4.48 -28.19 46.85
N GLN A 214 -4.70 -27.68 48.06
CA GLN A 214 -4.45 -26.34 48.61
C GLN A 214 -2.97 -26.10 48.98
N GLY A 215 -2.59 -24.83 49.10
CA GLY A 215 -1.44 -24.40 49.92
C GLY A 215 -0.77 -23.09 49.49
N THR A 216 -1.24 -21.96 50.02
CA THR A 216 -0.43 -20.73 50.24
C THR A 216 0.47 -20.93 51.50
N PRO A 217 1.46 -20.06 51.90
CA PRO A 217 1.58 -18.62 51.58
C PRO A 217 2.99 -17.95 51.54
N LYS A 218 2.99 -16.67 51.13
CA LYS A 218 3.93 -15.53 51.44
C LYS A 218 5.37 -15.64 50.88
N ALA A 219 5.93 -14.59 50.28
CA ALA A 219 6.32 -13.36 50.97
C ALA A 219 6.43 -12.11 50.08
N LYS A 220 6.38 -10.96 50.77
CA LYS A 220 6.38 -9.57 50.29
C LYS A 220 7.77 -9.11 49.86
N ALA A 221 7.85 -8.23 48.85
CA ALA A 221 8.80 -7.13 48.85
C ALA A 221 8.30 -5.96 47.99
N LYS A 222 8.01 -4.83 48.64
CA LYS A 222 7.82 -3.51 48.04
C LYS A 222 9.20 -2.92 47.72
N LYS A 223 9.36 -2.21 46.59
CA LYS A 223 10.15 -0.98 46.56
C LYS A 223 9.63 0.00 45.51
N LYS A 224 9.47 1.25 45.94
CA LYS A 224 9.09 2.45 45.16
C LYS A 224 10.35 3.16 44.66
N SER A 225 10.25 3.81 43.50
CA SER A 225 10.84 5.13 43.13
C SER A 225 10.41 5.40 41.66
N ARG A 226 9.62 6.43 41.29
CA ARG A 226 9.90 7.89 41.16
C ARG A 226 11.33 8.15 40.65
N SER A 227 11.64 9.02 39.68
CA SER A 227 10.92 10.07 38.94
C SER A 227 11.92 10.62 37.90
N SER A 228 11.40 11.16 36.80
CA SER A 228 11.86 12.35 36.04
C SER A 228 13.33 12.53 35.67
N VAL A 229 13.57 12.78 34.38
CA VAL A 229 14.19 13.98 33.76
C VAL A 229 14.27 13.71 32.25
N ALA A 230 14.27 14.66 31.31
CA ALA A 230 13.91 16.06 31.25
C ALA A 230 13.86 16.37 29.75
N ALA A 231 12.91 17.22 29.35
CA ALA A 231 12.88 17.83 28.03
C ALA A 231 13.89 18.99 27.96
N THR A 232 14.45 19.24 26.78
CA THR A 232 15.05 20.51 26.35
C THR A 232 15.14 20.56 24.82
N PRO A 233 15.24 21.75 24.21
CA PRO A 233 14.18 22.25 23.32
C PRO A 233 14.70 22.70 21.94
N GLY A 234 13.79 23.20 21.10
CA GLY A 234 14.10 24.22 20.12
C GLY A 234 14.21 23.74 18.68
N ARG A 235 13.07 23.69 17.98
CA ARG A 235 13.04 24.10 16.57
C ARG A 235 11.80 24.94 16.35
N GLU A 236 12.02 26.11 15.78
CA GLU A 236 11.08 27.20 15.61
C GLU A 236 9.87 26.73 14.78
N PRO A 237 8.64 27.17 15.11
CA PRO A 237 7.46 26.81 14.35
C PRO A 237 7.47 27.54 13.01
N ASP A 238 7.56 26.76 11.93
CA ASP A 238 7.29 27.21 10.58
C ASP A 238 5.86 27.77 10.54
N GLU A 239 5.74 29.07 10.34
CA GLU A 239 4.48 29.76 10.19
C GLU A 239 3.77 29.25 8.94
N PHE A 240 2.48 28.94 9.12
CA PHE A 240 1.45 28.71 8.09
C PHE A 240 1.08 27.24 7.76
N ALA A 241 0.55 26.55 8.76
CA ALA A 241 -0.41 25.47 8.53
C ALA A 241 -1.71 26.05 7.93
N PRO A 242 -2.23 25.56 6.78
CA PRO A 242 -3.48 26.07 6.26
C PRO A 242 -4.63 25.65 7.17
N SER A 243 -5.30 26.66 7.69
CA SER A 243 -6.55 26.61 8.43
C SER A 243 -7.63 25.75 7.77
N GLY A 244 -8.19 24.79 8.52
CA GLY A 244 -9.65 24.57 8.60
C GLY A 244 -10.44 24.20 7.34
N VAL A 245 -9.86 23.54 6.33
CA VAL A 245 -10.66 22.99 5.22
C VAL A 245 -11.35 21.71 5.71
N SER A 246 -12.68 21.73 5.85
CA SER A 246 -13.45 20.55 6.26
C SER A 246 -13.37 19.44 5.21
N LYS A 247 -13.29 18.17 5.61
CA LYS A 247 -13.34 16.99 4.71
C LYS A 247 -14.50 17.07 3.69
N ALA A 248 -15.64 17.62 4.08
CA ALA A 248 -16.79 17.84 3.20
C ALA A 248 -16.47 18.73 1.98
N ARG A 249 -15.73 19.81 2.17
CA ARG A 249 -15.31 20.72 1.08
C ARG A 249 -14.33 20.03 0.13
N VAL A 250 -13.41 19.23 0.67
CA VAL A 250 -12.46 18.45 -0.15
C VAL A 250 -13.21 17.42 -1.00
N ARG A 251 -14.19 16.73 -0.40
CA ARG A 251 -15.07 15.81 -1.12
C ARG A 251 -15.83 16.49 -2.26
N GLU A 252 -16.49 17.61 -1.97
CA GLU A 252 -17.23 18.38 -2.98
C GLU A 252 -16.32 18.83 -4.14
N GLN A 253 -15.10 19.30 -3.83
CA GLN A 253 -14.13 19.66 -4.85
C GLN A 253 -13.70 18.46 -5.71
N SER A 254 -13.46 17.31 -5.08
CA SER A 254 -13.14 16.05 -5.78
C SER A 254 -14.29 15.63 -6.71
N ASP A 255 -15.53 15.63 -6.20
CA ASP A 255 -16.71 15.24 -6.97
C ASP A 255 -16.90 16.14 -8.20
N ARG A 256 -16.68 17.46 -8.06
CA ARG A 256 -16.71 18.40 -9.19
C ARG A 256 -15.63 18.09 -10.24
N LEU A 257 -14.41 17.81 -9.80
CA LEU A 257 -13.29 17.45 -10.69
C LEU A 257 -13.61 16.19 -11.50
N PHE A 258 -14.06 15.13 -10.84
CA PHE A 258 -14.42 13.89 -11.51
C PHE A 258 -15.66 14.02 -12.39
N THR A 259 -16.62 14.88 -12.04
CA THR A 259 -17.76 15.19 -12.89
C THR A 259 -17.30 15.79 -14.22
N VAL A 260 -16.43 16.79 -14.17
CA VAL A 260 -15.87 17.41 -15.39
C VAL A 260 -15.06 16.38 -16.18
N MET A 261 -14.22 15.57 -15.53
CA MET A 261 -13.48 14.51 -16.22
C MET A 261 -14.38 13.51 -16.95
N THR A 262 -15.52 13.15 -16.37
CA THR A 262 -16.50 12.27 -17.01
C THR A 262 -17.16 12.94 -18.21
N LEU A 263 -17.50 14.23 -18.11
CA LEU A 263 -18.04 14.98 -19.26
C LEU A 263 -17.02 15.05 -20.42
N LEU A 264 -15.73 15.18 -20.10
CA LEU A 264 -14.65 15.22 -21.10
C LEU A 264 -14.36 13.85 -21.74
N GLU A 265 -14.99 12.75 -21.33
CA GLU A 265 -14.80 11.43 -21.97
C GLU A 265 -15.33 11.36 -23.40
N CYS A 266 -16.20 12.29 -23.81
CA CYS A 266 -16.65 12.39 -25.20
C CYS A 266 -15.58 12.96 -26.14
N LEU A 267 -14.57 13.65 -25.61
CA LEU A 267 -13.51 14.28 -26.38
C LEU A 267 -12.36 13.29 -26.62
N THR A 268 -11.87 13.27 -27.86
CA THR A 268 -10.69 12.49 -28.20
C THR A 268 -9.42 13.16 -27.68
N ARG A 269 -8.32 12.41 -27.73
CA ARG A 269 -6.98 12.96 -27.45
C ARG A 269 -6.62 14.18 -28.31
N SER A 270 -7.11 14.28 -29.56
CA SER A 270 -6.82 15.44 -30.41
C SER A 270 -7.56 16.66 -29.90
N ASP A 271 -8.87 16.51 -29.67
CA ASP A 271 -9.76 17.58 -29.21
C ASP A 271 -9.25 18.17 -27.89
N LEU A 272 -8.83 17.32 -26.94
CA LEU A 272 -8.24 17.77 -25.67
C LEU A 272 -6.95 18.60 -25.87
N LEU A 273 -6.11 18.25 -26.86
CA LEU A 273 -4.90 19.00 -27.17
C LEU A 273 -5.22 20.33 -27.86
N GLU A 274 -6.24 20.34 -28.72
CA GLU A 274 -6.72 21.53 -29.42
C GLU A 274 -7.33 22.54 -28.45
N GLU A 275 -8.16 22.08 -27.51
CA GLU A 275 -8.72 22.90 -26.43
C GLU A 275 -7.65 23.55 -25.55
N LEU A 276 -6.64 22.76 -25.16
CA LEU A 276 -5.48 23.28 -24.42
C LEU A 276 -4.71 24.32 -25.24
N GLN A 277 -4.50 24.05 -26.53
CA GLN A 277 -3.79 24.95 -27.43
C GLN A 277 -4.54 26.27 -27.62
N ALA A 278 -5.86 26.24 -27.79
CA ALA A 278 -6.72 27.42 -27.90
C ALA A 278 -6.61 28.32 -26.65
N ASN A 279 -6.38 27.70 -25.49
CA ASN A 279 -6.16 28.36 -24.20
C ASN A 279 -4.68 28.71 -23.92
N GLY A 280 -3.81 28.64 -24.94
CA GLY A 280 -2.39 28.98 -24.82
C GLY A 280 -1.57 27.97 -23.99
N TYR A 281 -2.11 26.79 -23.72
CA TYR A 281 -1.46 25.69 -23.03
C TYR A 281 -0.86 24.71 -24.05
N TRP A 282 0.38 24.96 -24.47
CA TRP A 282 1.00 24.16 -25.53
C TRP A 282 1.52 22.80 -25.03
N MET A 283 0.92 21.70 -25.50
CA MET A 283 1.43 20.35 -25.29
C MET A 283 1.52 19.57 -26.60
N LYS A 284 2.63 18.86 -26.79
CA LYS A 284 2.84 18.03 -27.99
C LYS A 284 2.32 16.59 -27.82
N LYS A 285 2.27 16.10 -26.58
CA LYS A 285 1.97 14.71 -26.22
C LYS A 285 1.36 14.65 -24.82
N GLY A 286 0.61 13.59 -24.55
CA GLY A 286 -0.01 13.30 -23.25
C GLY A 286 -0.85 12.03 -23.38
N GLY A 287 -0.98 11.27 -22.28
CA GLY A 287 -1.98 10.20 -22.20
C GLY A 287 -3.37 10.82 -22.07
N GLU A 288 -4.40 10.14 -22.57
CA GLU A 288 -5.76 10.69 -22.63
C GLU A 288 -6.30 11.04 -21.23
N ASP A 289 -6.15 10.14 -20.25
CA ASP A 289 -6.51 10.40 -18.85
C ASP A 289 -5.75 11.61 -18.27
N ASP A 290 -4.43 11.68 -18.53
CA ASP A 290 -3.59 12.78 -18.02
C ASP A 290 -4.04 14.13 -18.65
N LEU A 291 -4.45 14.13 -19.92
CA LEU A 291 -4.97 15.31 -20.61
C LEU A 291 -6.33 15.73 -20.05
N ARG A 292 -7.27 14.79 -19.86
CA ARG A 292 -8.58 15.07 -19.25
C ARG A 292 -8.43 15.66 -17.85
N GLN A 293 -7.50 15.15 -17.05
CA GLN A 293 -7.20 15.69 -15.71
C GLN A 293 -6.72 17.15 -15.78
N ILE A 294 -5.81 17.46 -16.72
CA ILE A 294 -5.28 18.82 -16.90
C ILE A 294 -6.38 19.78 -17.37
N VAL A 295 -7.19 19.38 -18.34
CA VAL A 295 -8.32 20.20 -18.83
C VAL A 295 -9.34 20.42 -17.70
N ALA A 296 -9.69 19.37 -16.94
CA ALA A 296 -10.61 19.49 -15.82
C ALA A 296 -10.11 20.45 -14.73
N ASP A 297 -8.80 20.42 -14.41
CA ASP A 297 -8.19 21.40 -13.49
C ASP A 297 -8.30 22.83 -14.04
N CYS A 298 -7.97 23.02 -15.32
CA CYS A 298 -8.02 24.34 -15.95
C CYS A 298 -9.46 24.88 -16.03
N VAL A 299 -10.44 24.03 -16.35
CA VAL A 299 -11.87 24.41 -16.41
C VAL A 299 -12.38 24.84 -15.03
N LEU A 300 -12.01 24.13 -13.97
CA LEU A 300 -12.54 24.40 -12.63
C LEU A 300 -11.84 25.53 -11.91
N PHE A 301 -10.54 25.66 -12.08
CA PHE A 301 -9.71 26.57 -11.27
C PHE A 301 -9.03 27.66 -12.10
N GLY A 302 -9.05 27.56 -13.43
CA GLY A 302 -8.32 28.43 -14.34
C GLY A 302 -6.95 27.85 -14.72
N ILE A 303 -6.40 28.37 -15.80
CA ILE A 303 -5.14 27.95 -16.42
C ILE A 303 -3.97 28.45 -15.55
N PRO A 304 -3.12 27.57 -15.01
CA PRO A 304 -1.92 27.99 -14.29
C PRO A 304 -0.98 28.81 -15.18
N ASP A 305 -0.52 29.94 -14.66
CA ASP A 305 0.43 30.82 -15.33
C ASP A 305 1.76 30.11 -15.60
N ARG A 306 2.56 30.71 -16.49
CA ARG A 306 3.91 30.22 -16.75
C ARG A 306 4.77 30.35 -15.50
N CYS A 307 5.63 29.37 -15.30
CA CYS A 307 6.57 29.39 -14.19
C CYS A 307 7.49 30.61 -14.30
N PRO A 308 7.57 31.48 -13.28
CA PRO A 308 8.41 32.68 -13.33
C PRO A 308 9.89 32.33 -13.38
N THR A 309 10.28 31.18 -12.81
CA THR A 309 11.68 30.74 -12.69
C THR A 309 12.25 30.26 -14.02
N CYS A 310 11.51 29.45 -14.78
CA CYS A 310 12.01 28.88 -16.04
C CYS A 310 11.38 29.46 -17.31
N GLY A 311 10.24 30.18 -17.22
CA GLY A 311 9.49 30.77 -18.34
C GLY A 311 8.87 29.79 -19.34
N SER A 312 9.41 28.56 -19.42
CA SER A 312 9.05 27.51 -20.38
C SER A 312 8.00 26.54 -19.82
N GLY A 313 7.98 26.34 -18.50
CA GLY A 313 7.09 25.42 -17.81
C GLY A 313 5.75 26.02 -17.40
N ARG A 314 4.79 25.14 -17.14
CA ARG A 314 3.56 25.45 -16.43
C ARG A 314 3.44 24.56 -15.20
N PHE A 315 2.73 25.05 -14.21
CA PHE A 315 2.42 24.36 -12.98
C PHE A 315 1.37 23.27 -13.22
N ARG A 316 1.63 22.06 -12.71
CA ARG A 316 0.67 20.94 -12.73
C ARG A 316 0.47 20.42 -11.32
N LEU A 317 -0.76 20.09 -10.98
CA LEU A 317 -1.06 19.50 -9.69
C LEU A 317 -0.38 18.13 -9.58
N HIS A 318 0.42 17.97 -8.54
CA HIS A 318 1.06 16.72 -8.17
C HIS A 318 0.97 16.57 -6.64
N GLY A 319 0.32 15.50 -6.17
CA GLY A 319 0.08 15.35 -4.73
C GLY A 319 -0.85 16.46 -4.22
N GLU A 320 -0.33 17.29 -3.33
CA GLU A 320 -1.05 18.41 -2.69
C GLU A 320 -0.54 19.79 -3.15
N THR A 321 0.38 19.82 -4.12
CA THR A 321 1.09 21.03 -4.56
C THR A 321 1.16 21.08 -6.07
N TYR A 322 1.27 22.28 -6.64
CA TYR A 322 1.61 22.40 -8.06
C TYR A 322 3.11 22.37 -8.25
N GLU A 323 3.57 21.53 -9.17
CA GLU A 323 4.97 21.43 -9.55
C GLU A 323 5.17 21.92 -10.99
N CYS A 324 6.25 22.65 -11.21
CA CYS A 324 6.60 23.11 -12.55
C CYS A 324 7.03 21.94 -13.44
N SER A 325 6.38 21.77 -14.60
CA SER A 325 6.76 20.74 -15.58
C SER A 325 7.85 21.20 -16.56
N GLY A 326 8.50 22.34 -16.28
CA GLY A 326 9.45 22.99 -17.17
C GLY A 326 10.90 22.57 -16.97
N TRP A 327 11.78 23.20 -17.74
CA TRP A 327 13.22 23.01 -17.67
C TRP A 327 13.89 24.37 -17.57
N VAL A 328 14.85 24.49 -16.64
CA VAL A 328 15.68 25.70 -16.49
C VAL A 328 16.76 25.72 -17.59
N SER A 329 17.23 24.54 -18.00
CA SER A 329 18.20 24.35 -19.08
C SER A 329 17.87 23.07 -19.85
N GLY A 330 18.57 22.78 -20.95
CA GLY A 330 18.39 21.53 -21.70
C GLY A 330 18.65 20.25 -20.90
N TYR A 331 19.27 20.34 -19.72
CA TYR A 331 19.67 19.20 -18.88
C TYR A 331 19.07 19.24 -17.47
N THR A 332 18.52 20.37 -17.04
CA THR A 332 18.07 20.59 -15.66
C THR A 332 16.58 20.87 -15.60
N LYS A 333 15.83 19.99 -14.93
CA LYS A 333 14.41 20.20 -14.64
C LYS A 333 14.23 21.37 -13.69
N CYS A 334 13.13 22.10 -13.88
CA CYS A 334 12.69 23.09 -12.91
C CYS A 334 12.11 22.39 -11.68
N THR A 335 12.47 22.88 -10.49
CA THR A 335 12.01 22.35 -9.19
C THR A 335 11.08 23.33 -8.47
N GLU A 336 10.57 24.33 -9.20
CA GLU A 336 9.65 25.33 -8.64
C GLU A 336 8.32 24.67 -8.27
N THR A 337 7.81 24.97 -7.07
CA THR A 337 6.52 24.48 -6.58
C THR A 337 5.67 25.63 -6.06
N SER A 338 4.34 25.48 -6.11
CA SER A 338 3.41 26.48 -5.59
C SER A 338 2.09 25.85 -5.17
N ARG A 339 1.49 26.30 -4.07
CA ARG A 339 0.11 25.94 -3.69
C ARG A 339 -0.93 26.85 -4.35
N THR A 340 -0.50 28.04 -4.76
CA THR A 340 -1.36 29.10 -5.30
C THR A 340 -0.69 29.72 -6.53
N PRO A 341 -0.47 28.94 -7.62
CA PRO A 341 0.03 29.53 -8.85
C PRO A 341 -0.94 30.60 -9.34
N GLY A 342 -0.43 31.68 -9.95
CA GLY A 342 -1.26 32.64 -10.68
C GLY A 342 -2.07 31.91 -11.76
N ARG A 343 -3.27 32.41 -12.06
CA ARG A 343 -4.17 31.76 -13.02
C ARG A 343 -4.86 32.75 -13.93
N SER A 344 -5.07 32.30 -15.16
CA SER A 344 -5.93 32.96 -16.15
C SER A 344 -7.21 32.15 -16.39
N LEU A 345 -8.26 32.81 -16.88
CA LEU A 345 -9.56 32.17 -17.11
C LEU A 345 -9.50 31.18 -18.29
N TRP A 346 -10.08 30.00 -18.08
CA TRP A 346 -10.35 29.05 -19.17
C TRP A 346 -11.47 29.58 -20.07
N ARG A 347 -11.31 29.40 -21.38
CA ARG A 347 -12.31 29.76 -22.40
C ARG A 347 -12.61 28.53 -23.23
N PHE A 348 -13.88 28.16 -23.31
CA PHE A 348 -14.33 27.13 -24.25
C PHE A 348 -14.27 27.69 -25.67
N THR A 349 -13.87 26.86 -26.63
CA THR A 349 -14.00 27.22 -28.04
C THR A 349 -15.48 27.12 -28.45
N ASP A 350 -15.91 27.96 -29.40
CA ASP A 350 -17.32 28.05 -29.80
C ASP A 350 -17.79 26.85 -30.66
N ASP A 351 -16.92 25.87 -30.95
CA ASP A 351 -17.15 24.74 -31.86
C ASP A 351 -17.15 23.35 -31.18
N ALA A 352 -17.32 23.28 -29.84
CA ALA A 352 -17.29 22.03 -29.07
C ALA A 352 -18.67 21.42 -28.77
#